data_AF-A0A961YNJ4-F1
#
_entry.id   AF-A0A961YNJ4-F1
#
_cell.length_a   1.000
_cell.length_b   1.000
_cell.length_c   1.000
_cell.angle_alpha   90.00
_cell.angle_beta   90.00
_cell.angle_gamma   90.00
#
_symmetry.space_group_name_H-M   'P 1'
#
loop_
_entity.id
_entity.type
_entity.pdbx_description
1 polymer ?
#
loop_
_entity_poly.entity_id
_entity_poly.type
_entity_poly.pdbx_seq_one_letter_code
_entity_poly.pdbx_strand_id
1 'polypeptide(L)'
;MSLFGARKGKQTTGFIFASGRDADRRFLTAQEGDTVRNPSREAPWIVLLHALQDVLVTDWPGILWEAEVVDALDPQGHTGDYTRCVAVRLMRRLPPHTLFGPDGEGVAWVIESARNLTPEDAEILADHRARESGQIYSKAWLRWDGLSPAKREFADWEGVIGAGGDAPVSPINRGLSAVFNCTCARAVELLGEDAMYPEGGDDDDPDLHLVDPWGEAALALCEAAMALGAPRLLPEEDRAILTEAWRALTGPRLS
;
A
#
# COMPACT_ATOMS: atom_id res chain seq x y z
N MET A 1 -17.54 -11.93 50.43
CA MET A 1 -16.19 -11.81 49.85
C MET A 1 -16.29 -12.08 48.36
N SER A 2 -16.36 -11.04 47.53
CA SER A 2 -16.37 -11.17 46.08
C SER A 2 -15.16 -10.43 45.54
N LEU A 3 -14.10 -11.18 45.24
CA LEU A 3 -12.92 -10.71 44.52
C LEU A 3 -13.08 -11.15 43.06
N PHE A 4 -13.87 -10.41 42.30
CA PHE A 4 -13.70 -10.39 40.85
C PHE A 4 -12.44 -9.59 40.57
N GLY A 5 -11.30 -10.28 40.56
CA GLY A 5 -10.09 -9.77 39.95
C GLY A 5 -10.36 -9.60 38.46
N ALA A 6 -10.69 -8.37 38.04
CA ALA A 6 -10.61 -7.99 36.64
C ALA A 6 -9.16 -8.27 36.20
N ARG A 7 -8.96 -9.35 35.44
CA ARG A 7 -7.76 -9.48 34.62
C ARG A 7 -7.72 -8.21 33.78
N LYS A 8 -6.79 -7.31 34.09
CA LYS A 8 -6.36 -6.29 33.12
C LYS A 8 -5.85 -7.08 31.93
N GLY A 9 -6.75 -7.36 30.98
CA GLY A 9 -6.39 -7.90 29.68
C GLY A 9 -5.32 -6.98 29.10
N LYS A 10 -4.28 -7.58 28.53
CA LYS A 10 -3.26 -6.82 27.80
C LYS A 10 -4.01 -5.94 26.80
N GLN A 11 -3.85 -4.62 26.91
CA GLN A 11 -4.50 -3.69 25.98
C GLN A 11 -3.99 -4.01 24.58
N THR A 12 -4.89 -4.44 23.69
CA THR A 12 -4.56 -4.71 22.30
C THR A 12 -4.52 -3.37 21.58
N THR A 13 -3.36 -3.04 21.01
CA THR A 13 -3.14 -1.85 20.18
C THR A 13 -2.88 -2.27 18.74
N GLY A 14 -3.20 -1.40 17.80
CA GLY A 14 -2.99 -1.64 16.38
C GLY A 14 -3.32 -0.42 15.55
N PHE A 15 -3.57 -0.63 14.26
CA PHE A 15 -3.67 0.42 13.26
C PHE A 15 -4.99 0.37 12.51
N ILE A 16 -5.51 1.56 12.20
CA ILE A 16 -6.67 1.77 11.34
C ILE A 16 -6.27 2.82 10.31
N PHE A 17 -6.47 2.50 9.03
CA PHE A 17 -6.31 3.45 7.95
C PHE A 17 -7.67 3.71 7.31
N ALA A 18 -8.06 4.98 7.24
CA ALA A 18 -9.31 5.41 6.63
C ALA A 18 -8.99 6.30 5.43
N SER A 19 -9.39 5.86 4.24
CA SER A 19 -9.17 6.56 2.97
C SER A 19 -10.38 6.41 2.04
N GLY A 20 -10.59 7.39 1.17
CA GLY A 20 -11.56 7.32 0.09
C GLY A 20 -13.01 7.58 0.45
N ARG A 21 -13.89 7.34 -0.54
CA ARG A 21 -15.33 7.65 -0.45
C ARG A 21 -16.10 6.71 0.48
N ASP A 22 -15.69 5.44 0.54
CA ASP A 22 -16.33 4.42 1.36
C ASP A 22 -15.73 4.31 2.77
N ALA A 23 -14.75 5.17 3.10
CA ALA A 23 -14.18 5.21 4.44
C ALA A 23 -15.24 5.59 5.47
N ASP A 24 -15.16 4.94 6.61
CA ASP A 24 -15.95 5.32 7.77
C ASP A 24 -15.55 6.71 8.26
N ARG A 25 -16.42 7.68 7.98
CA ARG A 25 -16.23 9.11 8.25
C ARG A 25 -15.94 9.42 9.71
N ARG A 26 -16.30 8.52 10.64
CA ARG A 26 -15.96 8.65 12.07
C ARG A 26 -14.45 8.73 12.26
N PHE A 27 -13.65 7.96 11.51
CA PHE A 27 -12.19 8.01 11.58
C PHE A 27 -11.60 9.21 10.84
N LEU A 28 -12.31 9.78 9.86
CA LEU A 28 -11.83 10.94 9.10
C LEU A 28 -11.97 12.26 9.86
N THR A 29 -12.91 12.33 10.81
CA THR A 29 -13.27 13.56 11.54
C THR A 29 -12.93 13.53 13.03
N ALA A 30 -12.55 12.36 13.55
CA ALA A 30 -12.19 12.19 14.95
C ALA A 30 -10.86 12.87 15.32
N GLN A 31 -10.67 13.07 16.61
CA GLN A 31 -9.48 13.59 17.25
C GLN A 31 -8.78 12.52 18.09
N GLU A 32 -7.54 12.81 18.46
CA GLU A 32 -6.83 11.98 19.43
C GLU A 32 -7.61 11.90 20.75
N GLY A 33 -7.73 10.69 21.30
CA GLY A 33 -8.50 10.39 22.51
C GLY A 33 -9.95 10.01 22.26
N ASP A 34 -10.50 10.28 21.07
CA ASP A 34 -11.88 9.92 20.75
C ASP A 34 -12.09 8.39 20.77
N THR A 35 -13.29 7.98 21.16
CA THR A 35 -13.71 6.58 21.07
C THR A 35 -14.70 6.41 19.92
N VAL A 36 -14.30 5.67 18.90
CA VAL A 36 -15.17 5.30 17.79
C VAL A 36 -15.85 3.97 18.15
N ARG A 37 -17.19 3.95 18.13
CA ARG A 37 -18.01 2.80 18.54
C ARG A 37 -19.14 2.53 17.55
N ASN A 38 -19.33 1.27 17.20
CA ASN A 38 -20.49 0.78 16.47
C ASN A 38 -21.74 0.75 17.36
N PRO A 39 -22.93 1.02 16.79
CA PRO A 39 -24.18 1.02 17.55
C PRO A 39 -24.61 -0.38 18.00
N SER A 40 -24.14 -1.43 17.32
CA SER A 40 -24.40 -2.84 17.64
C SER A 40 -23.13 -3.68 17.55
N ARG A 41 -23.22 -4.93 18.02
CA ARG A 41 -22.15 -5.94 17.89
C ARG A 41 -22.20 -6.69 16.54
N GLU A 42 -23.17 -6.36 15.70
CA GLU A 42 -23.34 -6.95 14.37
C GLU A 42 -22.41 -6.29 13.36
N ALA A 43 -22.17 -6.98 12.23
CA ALA A 43 -21.38 -6.44 11.13
C ALA A 43 -22.04 -5.19 10.48
N PRO A 44 -21.25 -4.30 9.85
CA PRO A 44 -19.78 -4.35 9.68
C PRO A 44 -19.02 -3.95 10.95
N TRP A 45 -17.93 -4.67 11.24
CA TRP A 45 -17.11 -4.45 12.44
C TRP A 45 -15.96 -3.49 12.18
N ILE A 46 -15.47 -2.85 13.24
CA ILE A 46 -14.19 -2.12 13.18
C ILE A 46 -13.08 -3.16 13.14
N VAL A 47 -12.20 -3.10 12.15
CA VAL A 47 -11.05 -4.01 12.03
C VAL A 47 -9.78 -3.27 12.44
N LEU A 48 -9.16 -3.72 13.53
CA LEU A 48 -7.88 -3.19 14.02
C LEU A 48 -6.76 -4.15 13.59
N LEU A 49 -5.84 -3.69 12.74
CA LEU A 49 -4.73 -4.50 12.25
C LEU A 49 -3.54 -4.41 13.21
N HIS A 50 -2.87 -5.51 13.49
CA HIS A 50 -1.84 -5.54 14.56
C HIS A 50 -0.50 -4.96 14.12
N ALA A 51 -0.20 -4.96 12.83
CA ALA A 51 1.02 -4.38 12.29
C ALA A 51 0.76 -3.49 11.07
N LEU A 52 1.67 -2.54 10.83
CA LEU A 52 1.55 -1.58 9.72
C LEU A 52 1.59 -2.27 8.35
N GLN A 53 2.39 -3.33 8.21
CA GLN A 53 2.51 -4.07 6.95
C GLN A 53 1.24 -4.81 6.53
N ASP A 54 0.31 -5.04 7.47
CA ASP A 54 -0.97 -5.71 7.23
C ASP A 54 -2.03 -4.74 6.72
N VAL A 55 -1.81 -3.43 6.91
CA VAL A 55 -2.74 -2.37 6.52
C VAL A 55 -2.93 -2.32 5.01
N LEU A 56 -4.16 -2.57 4.59
CA LEU A 56 -4.57 -2.43 3.20
C LEU A 56 -4.73 -0.95 2.86
N VAL A 57 -4.08 -0.53 1.77
CA VAL A 57 -4.17 0.81 1.21
C VAL A 57 -4.94 0.71 -0.11
N THR A 58 -6.26 0.83 -0.02
CA THR A 58 -7.15 0.74 -1.19
C THR A 58 -7.40 2.09 -1.84
N ASP A 59 -7.14 3.19 -1.13
CA ASP A 59 -7.23 4.56 -1.64
C ASP A 59 -6.20 5.46 -0.93
N TRP A 60 -5.89 6.60 -1.52
CA TRP A 60 -4.96 7.60 -0.98
C TRP A 60 -5.43 9.02 -1.33
N PRO A 61 -5.15 10.05 -0.50
CA PRO A 61 -4.57 9.97 0.84
C PRO A 61 -5.60 9.44 1.85
N GLY A 62 -5.11 9.14 3.05
CA GLY A 62 -5.97 8.74 4.16
C GLY A 62 -5.46 9.22 5.50
N ILE A 63 -6.19 8.87 6.55
CA ILE A 63 -5.81 9.10 7.93
C ILE A 63 -5.41 7.77 8.56
N LEU A 64 -4.17 7.71 9.05
CA LEU A 64 -3.66 6.58 9.81
C LEU A 64 -3.76 6.88 11.31
N TRP A 65 -4.43 5.99 12.03
CA TRP A 65 -4.55 6.02 13.47
C TRP A 65 -3.82 4.85 14.09
N GLU A 66 -3.08 5.11 15.16
CA GLU A 66 -2.84 4.11 16.19
C GLU A 66 -4.05 4.10 17.13
N ALA A 67 -4.60 2.92 17.40
CA ALA A 67 -5.81 2.76 18.19
C ALA A 67 -5.69 1.60 19.18
N GLU A 68 -6.42 1.71 20.29
CA GLU A 68 -6.52 0.70 21.32
C GLU A 68 -7.93 0.09 21.32
N VAL A 69 -8.02 -1.23 21.44
CA VAL A 69 -9.29 -1.94 21.57
C VAL A 69 -9.95 -1.57 22.90
N VAL A 70 -11.18 -1.04 22.82
CA VAL A 70 -12.03 -0.78 23.99
C VAL A 70 -13.03 -1.91 24.18
N ASP A 71 -13.56 -2.46 23.08
CA ASP A 71 -14.59 -3.51 23.10
C ASP A 71 -14.37 -4.47 21.94
N ALA A 72 -13.75 -5.62 22.22
CA ALA A 72 -13.53 -6.71 21.28
C ALA A 72 -14.78 -7.58 21.10
N LEU A 73 -14.87 -8.23 19.94
CA LEU A 73 -15.81 -9.32 19.70
C LEU A 73 -15.19 -10.65 20.14
N ASP A 74 -15.98 -11.52 20.77
CA ASP A 74 -15.60 -12.89 21.10
C ASP A 74 -16.78 -13.81 20.77
N PRO A 75 -16.56 -15.02 20.20
CA PRO A 75 -15.29 -15.51 19.66
C PRO A 75 -14.98 -14.86 18.30
N GLN A 76 -13.70 -14.57 18.02
CA GLN A 76 -13.28 -13.97 16.74
C GLN A 76 -13.40 -14.95 15.56
N GLY A 77 -13.42 -16.27 15.80
CA GLY A 77 -13.60 -17.29 14.75
C GLY A 77 -12.50 -17.31 13.67
N HIS A 78 -11.44 -16.53 13.83
CA HIS A 78 -10.29 -16.45 12.94
C HIS A 78 -8.99 -16.31 13.75
N THR A 79 -7.89 -16.81 13.20
CA THR A 79 -6.52 -16.66 13.73
C THR A 79 -5.73 -15.54 13.05
N GLY A 80 -6.40 -14.69 12.27
CA GLY A 80 -5.74 -13.61 11.50
C GLY A 80 -5.13 -12.50 12.38
N ASP A 81 -4.22 -11.74 11.76
CA ASP A 81 -3.40 -10.68 12.38
C ASP A 81 -4.16 -9.36 12.65
N TYR A 82 -5.40 -9.50 13.11
CA TYR A 82 -6.29 -8.38 13.38
C TYR A 82 -7.29 -8.69 14.50
N THR A 83 -7.95 -7.65 15.00
CA THR A 83 -9.03 -7.77 15.98
C THR A 83 -10.29 -7.07 15.47
N ARG A 84 -11.40 -7.79 15.42
CA ARG A 84 -12.72 -7.18 15.18
C ARG A 84 -13.24 -6.58 16.47
N CYS A 85 -13.62 -5.31 16.39
CA CYS A 85 -13.99 -4.51 17.53
C CYS A 85 -15.36 -3.88 17.31
N VAL A 86 -16.09 -3.73 18.40
CA VAL A 86 -17.26 -2.85 18.50
C VAL A 86 -16.80 -1.42 18.76
N ALA A 87 -15.72 -1.24 19.52
CA ALA A 87 -15.19 0.07 19.83
C ALA A 87 -13.67 0.08 19.98
N VAL A 88 -13.08 1.19 19.54
CA VAL A 88 -11.66 1.50 19.67
C VAL A 88 -11.50 2.93 20.18
N ARG A 89 -10.42 3.18 20.92
CA ARG A 89 -9.99 4.52 21.30
C ARG A 89 -8.82 4.92 20.42
N LEU A 90 -8.92 6.09 19.79
CA LEU A 90 -7.87 6.63 18.94
C LEU A 90 -6.77 7.20 19.82
N MET A 91 -5.56 6.67 19.67
CA MET A 91 -4.45 6.95 20.58
C MET A 91 -3.58 8.10 20.08
N ARG A 92 -3.29 8.11 18.78
CA ARG A 92 -2.60 9.21 18.09
C ARG A 92 -2.74 9.05 16.58
N ARG A 93 -2.67 10.18 15.87
CA ARG A 93 -2.56 10.19 14.42
C ARG A 93 -1.10 9.96 14.02
N LEU A 94 -0.89 9.07 13.07
CA LEU A 94 0.43 8.83 12.48
C LEU A 94 0.50 9.44 11.08
N PRO A 95 1.70 9.86 10.63
CA PRO A 95 1.91 10.20 9.24
C PRO A 95 1.62 8.97 8.34
N PRO A 96 0.75 9.07 7.32
CA PRO A 96 0.36 7.90 6.51
C PRO A 96 1.53 7.19 5.81
N HIS A 97 2.60 7.90 5.49
CA HIS A 97 3.79 7.32 4.85
C HIS A 97 4.48 6.23 5.69
N THR A 98 4.22 6.16 7.01
CA THR A 98 4.76 5.09 7.86
C THR A 98 4.26 3.70 7.47
N LEU A 99 3.16 3.61 6.71
CA LEU A 99 2.66 2.35 6.14
C LEU A 99 3.68 1.66 5.22
N PHE A 100 4.59 2.43 4.62
CA PHE A 100 5.52 1.94 3.60
C PHE A 100 6.93 1.68 4.15
N GLY A 101 7.10 1.71 5.47
CA GLY A 101 8.37 1.44 6.15
C GLY A 101 9.22 2.69 6.39
N PRO A 102 10.52 2.51 6.73
CA PRO A 102 11.39 3.61 7.16
C PRO A 102 11.57 4.73 6.14
N ASP A 103 11.66 4.37 4.85
CA ASP A 103 11.84 5.31 3.74
C ASP A 103 10.50 5.64 3.05
N GLY A 104 9.39 5.49 3.77
CA GLY A 104 8.04 5.57 3.22
C GLY A 104 7.63 6.95 2.69
N GLU A 105 8.32 8.03 3.08
CA GLU A 105 8.08 9.37 2.53
C GLU A 105 8.31 9.41 1.01
N GLY A 106 9.35 8.73 0.52
CA GLY A 106 9.62 8.63 -0.90
C GLY A 106 8.51 7.88 -1.65
N VAL A 107 7.99 6.80 -1.04
CA VAL A 107 6.86 6.05 -1.59
C VAL A 107 5.59 6.90 -1.63
N ALA A 108 5.29 7.63 -0.56
CA ALA A 108 4.13 8.52 -0.49
C ALA A 108 4.19 9.63 -1.55
N TRP A 109 5.38 10.13 -1.87
CA TRP A 109 5.55 11.10 -2.96
C TRP A 109 5.26 10.48 -4.33
N VAL A 110 5.76 9.26 -4.59
CA VAL A 110 5.43 8.55 -5.83
C VAL A 110 3.93 8.32 -5.98
N ILE A 111 3.27 7.88 -4.90
CA ILE A 111 1.81 7.71 -4.86
C ILE A 111 1.11 9.04 -5.17
N GLU A 112 1.58 10.16 -4.62
CA GLU A 112 0.94 11.45 -4.86
C GLU A 112 1.00 11.87 -6.33
N SER A 113 2.12 11.67 -7.03
CA SER A 113 2.12 11.98 -8.46
C SER A 113 1.34 10.95 -9.28
N ALA A 114 1.35 9.66 -8.91
CA ALA A 114 0.55 8.64 -9.59
C ALA A 114 -0.94 9.03 -9.67
N ARG A 115 -1.45 9.63 -8.59
CA ARG A 115 -2.84 10.10 -8.49
C ARG A 115 -3.14 11.35 -9.33
N ASN A 116 -2.11 12.14 -9.61
CA ASN A 116 -2.25 13.42 -10.30
C ASN A 116 -1.75 13.36 -11.75
N LEU A 117 -1.44 12.16 -12.27
CA LEU A 117 -0.97 12.00 -13.64
C LEU A 117 -1.97 12.59 -14.65
N THR A 118 -1.42 13.31 -15.61
CA THR A 118 -2.07 13.65 -16.87
C THR A 118 -1.67 12.64 -17.95
N PRO A 119 -2.36 12.61 -19.10
CA PRO A 119 -1.93 11.79 -20.24
C PRO A 119 -0.50 12.12 -20.69
N GLU A 120 -0.10 13.40 -20.69
CA GLU A 120 1.26 13.83 -21.03
C GLU A 120 2.30 13.32 -20.01
N ASP A 121 1.96 13.30 -18.72
CA ASP A 121 2.84 12.73 -17.69
C ASP A 121 3.05 11.22 -17.88
N ALA A 122 2.00 10.51 -18.28
CA ALA A 122 2.09 9.08 -18.57
C ALA A 122 2.98 8.81 -19.80
N GLU A 123 2.88 9.63 -20.86
CA GLU A 123 3.80 9.58 -22.02
C GLU A 123 5.25 9.85 -21.59
N ILE A 124 5.50 10.89 -20.77
CA ILE A 124 6.84 11.22 -20.27
C ILE A 124 7.43 10.03 -19.50
N LEU A 125 6.66 9.42 -18.60
CA LEU A 125 7.11 8.28 -17.81
C LEU A 125 7.44 7.08 -18.71
N ALA A 126 6.58 6.78 -19.69
CA ALA A 126 6.80 5.69 -20.63
C ALA A 126 8.06 5.92 -21.49
N ASP A 127 8.21 7.12 -22.06
CA ASP A 127 9.33 7.47 -22.95
C ASP A 127 10.69 7.48 -22.25
N HIS A 128 10.72 7.82 -20.95
CA HIS A 128 11.96 7.91 -20.17
C HIS A 128 12.24 6.64 -19.35
N ARG A 129 11.41 5.61 -19.43
CA ARG A 129 11.67 4.34 -18.74
C ARG A 129 12.86 3.65 -19.39
N ALA A 130 13.93 3.43 -18.61
CA ALA A 130 15.12 2.77 -19.12
C ALA A 130 14.84 1.29 -19.42
N ARG A 131 15.42 0.77 -20.52
CA ARG A 131 15.18 -0.60 -21.01
C ARG A 131 15.60 -1.68 -20.01
N GLU A 132 16.57 -1.40 -19.16
CA GLU A 132 17.08 -2.30 -18.12
C GLU A 132 16.31 -2.24 -16.79
N SER A 133 15.31 -1.36 -16.66
CA SER A 133 14.64 -1.10 -15.37
C SER A 133 13.98 -2.34 -14.78
N GLY A 134 13.27 -3.14 -15.59
CA GLY A 134 12.66 -4.40 -15.12
C GLY A 134 13.66 -5.40 -14.55
N GLN A 135 14.86 -5.49 -15.15
CA GLN A 135 15.94 -6.36 -14.65
C GLN A 135 16.52 -5.83 -13.34
N ILE A 136 16.71 -4.52 -13.22
CA ILE A 136 17.22 -3.89 -11.99
C ILE A 136 16.19 -4.00 -10.86
N TYR A 137 14.92 -3.79 -11.16
CA TYR A 137 13.80 -3.99 -10.26
C TYR A 137 13.78 -5.43 -9.72
N SER A 138 14.00 -6.42 -10.60
CA SER A 138 14.11 -7.82 -10.20
C SER A 138 15.29 -8.10 -9.28
N LYS A 139 16.43 -7.44 -9.47
CA LYS A 139 17.55 -7.53 -8.51
C LYS A 139 17.17 -7.04 -7.11
N ALA A 140 16.32 -6.01 -7.01
CA ALA A 140 15.86 -5.50 -5.71
C ALA A 140 15.04 -6.57 -4.97
N TRP A 141 14.08 -7.20 -5.66
CA TRP A 141 13.29 -8.31 -5.11
C TRP A 141 14.17 -9.46 -4.61
N LEU A 142 15.14 -9.90 -5.41
CA LEU A 142 16.02 -11.02 -5.04
C LEU A 142 16.97 -10.70 -3.87
N ARG A 143 17.25 -9.42 -3.62
CA ARG A 143 18.04 -8.95 -2.47
C ARG A 143 17.22 -8.72 -1.21
N TRP A 144 15.89 -8.77 -1.30
CA TRP A 144 15.04 -8.58 -0.14
C TRP A 144 14.98 -9.84 0.73
N ASP A 145 15.33 -9.69 2.01
CA ASP A 145 15.36 -10.80 2.97
C ASP A 145 13.97 -11.39 3.25
N GLY A 146 12.89 -10.63 3.02
CA GLY A 146 11.52 -11.11 3.16
C GLY A 146 11.09 -12.09 2.04
N LEU A 147 11.88 -12.22 0.98
CA LEU A 147 11.56 -13.11 -0.13
C LEU A 147 11.95 -14.56 0.19
N SER A 148 10.96 -15.45 0.24
CA SER A 148 11.15 -16.86 0.57
C SER A 148 12.05 -17.59 -0.45
N PRO A 149 12.78 -18.65 -0.04
CA PRO A 149 13.66 -19.39 -0.95
C PRO A 149 12.95 -19.90 -2.22
N ALA A 150 11.74 -20.44 -2.09
CA ALA A 150 10.97 -20.95 -3.23
C ALA A 150 10.63 -19.83 -4.24
N LYS A 151 10.39 -18.61 -3.77
CA LYS A 151 10.10 -17.48 -4.67
C LYS A 151 11.36 -16.95 -5.34
N ARG A 152 12.53 -17.08 -4.73
CA ARG A 152 13.81 -16.67 -5.36
C ARG A 152 14.15 -17.47 -6.62
N GLU A 153 13.49 -18.61 -6.86
CA GLU A 153 13.61 -19.36 -8.11
C GLU A 153 12.96 -18.63 -9.30
N PHE A 154 11.98 -17.76 -9.03
CA PHE A 154 11.40 -16.88 -10.03
C PHE A 154 12.35 -15.72 -10.30
N ALA A 155 12.81 -15.60 -11.55
CA ALA A 155 13.87 -14.67 -11.94
C ALA A 155 13.35 -13.32 -12.44
N ASP A 156 12.14 -13.27 -12.97
CA ASP A 156 11.56 -12.09 -13.62
C ASP A 156 10.48 -11.46 -12.76
N TRP A 157 10.83 -10.44 -11.99
CA TRP A 157 9.91 -9.73 -11.11
C TRP A 157 9.40 -8.43 -11.70
N GLU A 158 9.61 -8.17 -13.00
CA GLU A 158 9.11 -6.96 -13.64
C GLU A 158 7.59 -6.82 -13.45
N GLY A 159 7.13 -5.63 -13.07
CA GLY A 159 5.71 -5.36 -12.80
C GLY A 159 5.12 -6.04 -11.55
N VAL A 160 5.85 -6.92 -10.86
CA VAL A 160 5.33 -7.57 -9.66
C VAL A 160 5.21 -6.56 -8.51
N ILE A 161 3.98 -6.41 -8.01
CA ILE A 161 3.64 -5.48 -6.91
C ILE A 161 3.55 -6.15 -5.53
N GLY A 162 3.70 -7.48 -5.48
CA GLY A 162 3.63 -8.26 -4.25
C GLY A 162 4.01 -9.71 -4.48
N ALA A 163 4.84 -10.27 -3.60
CA ALA A 163 5.26 -11.67 -3.68
C ALA A 163 4.15 -12.68 -3.32
N GLY A 164 2.97 -12.23 -2.87
CA GLY A 164 1.88 -13.09 -2.37
C GLY A 164 2.18 -13.72 -1.00
N GLY A 165 1.17 -14.34 -0.37
CA GLY A 165 1.29 -14.93 0.98
C GLY A 165 1.14 -13.92 2.12
N ASP A 166 1.67 -14.28 3.30
CA ASP A 166 1.59 -13.45 4.51
C ASP A 166 2.43 -12.16 4.38
N ALA A 167 2.01 -11.11 5.06
CA ALA A 167 2.71 -9.83 5.03
C ALA A 167 4.07 -9.88 5.76
N PRO A 168 5.03 -8.99 5.42
CA PRO A 168 4.98 -8.01 4.34
C PRO A 168 5.03 -8.66 2.96
N VAL A 169 4.26 -8.13 2.01
CA VAL A 169 4.18 -8.68 0.64
C VAL A 169 5.22 -8.09 -0.32
N SER A 170 5.89 -7.00 0.08
CA SER A 170 6.99 -6.38 -0.68
C SER A 170 8.00 -5.69 0.27
N PRO A 171 9.18 -5.27 -0.22
CA PRO A 171 10.16 -4.54 0.58
C PRO A 171 9.66 -3.22 1.15
N ILE A 172 8.59 -2.67 0.56
CA ILE A 172 7.93 -1.41 0.95
C ILE A 172 6.49 -1.65 1.41
N ASN A 173 6.26 -2.82 2.04
CA ASN A 173 4.95 -3.30 2.50
C ASN A 173 3.92 -3.36 1.36
N ARG A 174 2.86 -2.55 1.43
CA ARG A 174 1.82 -2.44 0.38
C ARG A 174 2.08 -1.25 -0.58
N GLY A 175 3.24 -0.62 -0.51
CA GLY A 175 3.58 0.58 -1.28
C GLY A 175 3.46 0.39 -2.79
N LEU A 176 3.98 -0.71 -3.34
CA LEU A 176 3.88 -1.01 -4.78
C LEU A 176 2.42 -1.17 -5.22
N SER A 177 1.62 -1.90 -4.44
CA SER A 177 0.19 -2.03 -4.70
C SER A 177 -0.53 -0.68 -4.63
N ALA A 178 -0.17 0.18 -3.68
CA ALA A 178 -0.77 1.51 -3.57
C ALA A 178 -0.43 2.41 -4.77
N VAL A 179 0.81 2.38 -5.24
CA VAL A 179 1.24 3.08 -6.47
C VAL A 179 0.44 2.59 -7.67
N PHE A 180 0.43 1.27 -7.91
CA PHE A 180 -0.29 0.67 -9.01
C PHE A 180 -1.78 0.99 -8.98
N ASN A 181 -2.44 0.81 -7.83
CA ASN A 181 -3.86 1.11 -7.66
C ASN A 181 -4.18 2.59 -7.94
N CYS A 182 -3.30 3.52 -7.54
CA CYS A 182 -3.48 4.94 -7.84
C CYS A 182 -3.36 5.24 -9.34
N THR A 183 -2.37 4.65 -10.02
CA THR A 183 -2.22 4.79 -11.47
C THR A 183 -3.44 4.21 -12.20
N CYS A 184 -3.91 3.02 -11.80
CA CYS A 184 -5.11 2.40 -12.35
C CYS A 184 -6.35 3.25 -12.15
N ALA A 185 -6.59 3.72 -10.91
CA ALA A 185 -7.73 4.59 -10.62
C ALA A 185 -7.69 5.87 -11.46
N ARG A 186 -6.49 6.42 -11.68
CA ARG A 186 -6.31 7.63 -12.48
C ARG A 186 -6.56 7.39 -13.97
N ALA A 187 -6.05 6.29 -14.53
CA ALA A 187 -6.31 5.90 -15.91
C ALA A 187 -7.82 5.69 -16.15
N VAL A 188 -8.48 4.96 -15.25
CA VAL A 188 -9.94 4.71 -15.29
C VAL A 188 -10.74 5.99 -15.17
N GLU A 189 -10.33 6.94 -14.33
CA GLU A 189 -11.00 8.24 -14.21
C GLU A 189 -10.98 9.02 -15.54
N LEU A 190 -9.90 8.93 -16.31
CA LEU A 190 -9.70 9.69 -17.54
C LEU A 190 -10.22 8.98 -18.79
N LEU A 191 -10.10 7.65 -18.86
CA LEU A 191 -10.39 6.85 -20.05
C LEU A 191 -11.63 5.96 -19.89
N GLY A 192 -12.15 5.78 -18.68
CA GLY A 192 -13.29 4.91 -18.42
C GLY A 192 -12.96 3.44 -18.71
N GLU A 193 -13.84 2.75 -19.42
CA GLU A 193 -13.68 1.33 -19.79
C GLU A 193 -12.48 1.09 -20.72
N ASP A 194 -12.04 2.11 -21.47
CA ASP A 194 -10.89 2.03 -22.38
C ASP A 194 -9.53 2.07 -21.65
N ALA A 195 -9.53 2.24 -20.32
CA ALA A 195 -8.29 2.29 -19.54
C ALA A 195 -7.57 0.94 -19.43
N MET A 196 -8.31 -0.16 -19.57
CA MET A 196 -7.79 -1.51 -19.41
C MET A 196 -8.29 -2.44 -20.50
N TYR A 197 -7.48 -3.46 -20.81
CA TYR A 197 -7.86 -4.54 -21.70
C TYR A 197 -7.54 -5.90 -21.07
N PRO A 198 -8.34 -6.93 -21.35
CA PRO A 198 -8.04 -8.28 -20.89
C PRO A 198 -6.92 -8.90 -21.74
N GLU A 199 -5.92 -9.47 -21.08
CA GLU A 199 -4.85 -10.24 -21.71
C GLU A 199 -4.40 -11.37 -20.77
N GLY A 200 -4.93 -12.57 -21.00
CA GLY A 200 -4.76 -13.71 -20.10
C GLY A 200 -5.96 -13.92 -19.18
N GLY A 201 -5.78 -14.74 -18.15
CA GLY A 201 -6.85 -15.18 -17.25
C GLY A 201 -7.89 -16.11 -17.86
N ASP A 202 -8.89 -16.47 -17.04
CA ASP A 202 -10.07 -17.23 -17.47
C ASP A 202 -11.18 -16.27 -17.92
N ASP A 203 -12.13 -16.73 -18.74
CA ASP A 203 -13.23 -15.88 -19.27
C ASP A 203 -14.05 -15.21 -18.15
N ASP A 204 -14.15 -15.84 -16.98
CA ASP A 204 -14.88 -15.33 -15.81
C ASP A 204 -14.01 -14.45 -14.88
N ASP A 205 -12.69 -14.47 -15.04
CA ASP A 205 -11.72 -13.69 -14.25
C ASP A 205 -10.47 -13.36 -15.12
N PRO A 206 -10.61 -12.44 -16.09
CA PRO A 206 -9.53 -12.11 -17.01
C PRO A 206 -8.44 -11.30 -16.33
N ASP A 207 -7.19 -11.53 -16.72
CA ASP A 207 -6.08 -10.70 -16.29
C ASP A 207 -6.17 -9.34 -16.99
N LEU A 208 -6.44 -8.27 -16.23
CA LEU A 208 -6.60 -6.92 -16.77
C LEU A 208 -5.27 -6.16 -16.77
N HIS A 209 -4.96 -5.53 -17.90
CA HIS A 209 -3.76 -4.73 -18.11
C HIS A 209 -4.12 -3.30 -18.49
N LEU A 210 -3.30 -2.34 -18.05
CA LEU A 210 -3.46 -0.94 -18.45
C LEU A 210 -3.06 -0.76 -19.91
N VAL A 211 -3.81 0.05 -20.65
CA VAL A 211 -3.42 0.47 -22.00
C VAL A 211 -2.18 1.36 -21.98
N ASP A 212 -1.44 1.40 -23.08
CA ASP A 212 -0.37 2.38 -23.26
C ASP A 212 -0.92 3.81 -23.30
N PRO A 213 -0.19 4.81 -22.75
CA PRO A 213 1.11 4.71 -22.06
C PRO A 213 1.02 4.37 -20.56
N TRP A 214 -0.18 4.09 -20.04
CA TRP A 214 -0.43 3.93 -18.59
C TRP A 214 0.21 2.67 -18.00
N GLY A 215 0.33 1.59 -18.77
CA GLY A 215 1.05 0.38 -18.37
C GLY A 215 2.53 0.67 -18.05
N GLU A 216 3.25 1.24 -19.00
CA GLU A 216 4.66 1.63 -18.82
C GLU A 216 4.83 2.70 -17.72
N ALA A 217 3.90 3.65 -17.62
CA ALA A 217 3.90 4.63 -16.53
C ALA A 217 3.76 3.96 -15.15
N ALA A 218 2.90 2.95 -15.02
CA ALA A 218 2.73 2.19 -13.78
C ALA A 218 4.02 1.43 -13.40
N LEU A 219 4.69 0.82 -14.39
CA LEU A 219 5.99 0.17 -14.19
C LEU A 219 7.05 1.16 -13.69
N ALA A 220 7.21 2.29 -14.40
CA ALA A 220 8.17 3.33 -14.06
C ALA A 220 7.96 3.89 -12.64
N LEU A 221 6.70 4.06 -12.21
CA LEU A 221 6.37 4.51 -10.86
C LEU A 221 6.65 3.43 -9.80
N CYS A 222 6.36 2.16 -10.07
CA CYS A 222 6.70 1.07 -9.14
C CYS A 222 8.21 0.93 -8.96
N GLU A 223 8.97 1.10 -10.03
CA GLU A 223 10.43 1.12 -10.04
C GLU A 223 10.99 2.27 -9.19
N ALA A 224 10.47 3.48 -9.38
CA ALA A 224 10.83 4.63 -8.56
C ALA A 224 10.48 4.42 -7.08
N ALA A 225 9.30 3.86 -6.79
CA ALA A 225 8.88 3.55 -5.42
C ALA A 225 9.79 2.52 -4.75
N MET A 226 10.22 1.48 -5.45
CA MET A 226 11.19 0.49 -4.95
C MET A 226 12.54 1.16 -4.62
N ALA A 227 13.05 1.99 -5.53
CA ALA A 227 14.33 2.66 -5.36
C ALA A 227 14.33 3.66 -4.19
N LEU A 228 13.23 4.39 -4.01
CA LEU A 228 13.07 5.40 -2.95
C LEU A 228 12.68 4.78 -1.61
N GLY A 229 11.82 3.77 -1.59
CA GLY A 229 11.30 3.15 -0.37
C GLY A 229 12.15 2.00 0.19
N ALA A 230 13.07 1.45 -0.61
CA ALA A 230 14.00 0.42 -0.17
C ALA A 230 15.43 0.66 -0.71
N PRO A 231 16.03 1.83 -0.45
CA PRO A 231 17.29 2.25 -1.08
C PRO A 231 18.47 1.33 -0.76
N ARG A 232 18.39 0.57 0.33
CA ARG A 232 19.42 -0.40 0.74
C ARG A 232 19.49 -1.66 -0.15
N LEU A 233 18.49 -1.93 -0.98
CA LEU A 233 18.46 -3.12 -1.84
C LEU A 233 19.31 -2.97 -3.10
N LEU A 234 19.61 -1.75 -3.52
CA LEU A 234 20.31 -1.47 -4.77
C LEU A 234 21.44 -0.48 -4.53
N PRO A 235 22.56 -0.57 -5.26
CA PRO A 235 23.57 0.49 -5.30
C PRO A 235 22.99 1.77 -5.91
N GLU A 236 23.67 2.88 -5.71
CA GLU A 236 23.20 4.20 -6.16
C GLU A 236 22.97 4.29 -7.67
N GLU A 237 23.84 3.67 -8.47
CA GLU A 237 23.73 3.64 -9.93
C GLU A 237 22.43 2.96 -10.39
N ASP A 238 22.13 1.78 -9.84
CA ASP A 238 20.89 1.04 -10.12
C ASP A 238 19.65 1.86 -9.68
N ARG A 239 19.71 2.53 -8.53
CA ARG A 239 18.61 3.40 -8.08
C ARG A 239 18.41 4.62 -8.96
N ALA A 240 19.50 5.20 -9.48
CA ALA A 240 19.42 6.33 -10.38
C ALA A 240 18.67 5.97 -11.67
N ILE A 241 18.92 4.78 -12.21
CA ILE A 241 18.21 4.24 -13.37
C ILE A 241 16.71 4.05 -13.05
N LEU A 242 16.38 3.38 -11.95
CA LEU A 242 14.97 3.16 -11.56
C LEU A 242 14.19 4.45 -11.25
N THR A 243 14.89 5.57 -11.00
CA THR A 243 14.25 6.87 -10.73
C THR A 243 14.34 7.85 -11.89
N GLU A 244 14.91 7.44 -13.04
CA GLU A 244 15.14 8.33 -14.18
C GLU A 244 13.84 8.89 -14.76
N ALA A 245 12.91 8.03 -15.15
CA ALA A 245 11.60 8.43 -15.67
C ALA A 245 10.83 9.33 -14.68
N TRP A 246 10.88 8.96 -13.41
CA TRP A 246 10.27 9.75 -12.34
C TRP A 246 10.87 11.16 -12.20
N ARG A 247 12.20 11.29 -12.34
CA ARG A 247 12.89 12.57 -12.30
C ARG A 247 12.62 13.40 -13.55
N ALA A 248 12.41 12.78 -14.70
CA ALA A 248 11.98 13.47 -15.91
C ALA A 248 10.61 14.16 -15.69
N LEU A 249 9.69 13.47 -15.01
CA LEU A 249 8.38 14.01 -14.64
C LEU A 249 8.45 15.12 -13.58
N THR A 250 9.19 14.89 -12.49
CA THR A 250 9.18 15.79 -11.31
C THR A 250 10.20 16.94 -11.38
N GLY A 251 11.06 16.92 -12.41
CA GLY A 251 12.19 17.82 -12.56
C GLY A 251 13.32 17.53 -11.55
N PRO A 252 14.45 18.26 -11.61
CA PRO A 252 15.61 18.05 -10.73
C PRO A 252 15.39 18.52 -9.27
N ARG A 253 14.18 18.48 -8.73
CA ARG A 253 13.89 18.85 -7.34
C ARG A 253 14.25 17.74 -6.36
N LEU A 254 15.53 17.40 -6.31
CA LEU A 254 16.16 16.73 -5.18
C LEU A 254 17.54 17.37 -5.01
N SER A 255 17.61 18.35 -4.11
CA SER A 255 18.85 18.84 -3.49
C SER A 255 18.96 18.29 -2.09
#